data_AF-A0A7X7GIJ8-F1
#
_entry.id   AF-A0A7X7GIJ8-F1
#
_cell.length_a   1.000
_cell.length_b   1.000
_cell.length_c   1.000
_cell.angle_alpha   90.00
_cell.angle_beta   90.00
_cell.angle_gamma   90.00
#
_symmetry.space_group_name_H-M   'P 1'
#
loop_
_entity.id
_entity.type
_entity.pdbx_description
1 polymer ?
#
loop_
_entity_poly.entity_id
_entity_poly.type
_entity_poly.pdbx_seq_one_letter_code
_entity_poly.pdbx_strand_id
1 'polypeptide(L)'
;FNEIATPAPRGHVPQMENKRTGEKGGGYMLMQPLVDTAEKLGVRAEYDVRVQTLVTDESGRVVGIIAKQYGKEVAIKARRGVVLATGSFAYNDKMIESYAPRMIGRPGAAIEEHDGRAIRMAQALGADLAHMDATEVAFLCDPQLTVRGILVNGRGQRYIAEDTYSGHIGQATLFHQNNQAFLVIDEAAYDEGAAGTTATPFLRARPKWVAESVEELESDMGLPAGTLQTTVEVYNKHTTEGSDPLLKKKSEWVKPIGTPVAALDLRGMTLGFTLGGLRTTIDSEVLHVSGEPIPGLFAAGRCTSGVCAGGYASGTSLGDGSFYGRRAGISAAKNPTG
;
A
#
# COMPACT_ATOMS: atom_id res chain seq x y z
N PHE A 1 21.68 1.30 0.26
CA PHE A 1 21.25 0.08 -0.47
C PHE A 1 21.95 -0.04 -1.82
N ASN A 2 22.02 1.04 -2.61
CA ASN A 2 22.86 1.13 -3.81
C ASN A 2 24.36 0.87 -3.58
N GLU A 3 24.84 1.00 -2.35
CA GLU A 3 26.22 0.65 -1.97
C GLU A 3 26.46 -0.86 -1.75
N ILE A 4 25.40 -1.66 -1.57
CA ILE A 4 25.50 -3.10 -1.26
C ILE A 4 24.95 -4.01 -2.37
N ALA A 5 24.16 -3.46 -3.30
CA ALA A 5 23.63 -4.20 -4.44
C ALA A 5 23.26 -3.25 -5.59
N THR A 6 23.41 -3.73 -6.82
CA THR A 6 22.94 -3.04 -8.02
C THR A 6 21.41 -2.91 -7.98
N PRO A 7 20.83 -1.69 -8.09
CA PRO A 7 19.39 -1.51 -8.18
C PRO A 7 18.79 -2.25 -9.37
N ALA A 8 17.68 -2.95 -9.16
CA ALA A 8 16.95 -3.67 -10.21
C ALA A 8 15.46 -3.35 -10.13
N PRO A 9 14.82 -2.86 -11.21
CA PRO A 9 13.39 -2.65 -11.23
C PRO A 9 12.64 -3.98 -11.17
N ARG A 10 11.64 -4.09 -10.29
CA ARG A 10 10.81 -5.29 -10.13
C ARG A 10 9.32 -5.06 -10.42
N GLY A 11 8.94 -3.83 -10.77
CA GLY A 11 7.58 -3.48 -11.15
C GLY A 11 7.22 -4.02 -12.54
N HIS A 12 6.64 -5.21 -12.59
CA HIS A 12 6.11 -5.80 -13.82
C HIS A 12 4.64 -5.41 -13.95
N VAL A 13 4.28 -4.75 -15.05
CA VAL A 13 2.93 -4.24 -15.29
C VAL A 13 2.37 -4.90 -16.55
N PRO A 14 1.21 -5.57 -16.48
CA PRO A 14 0.55 -6.12 -17.67
C PRO A 14 0.31 -5.04 -18.73
N GLN A 15 0.51 -5.41 -19.98
CA GLN A 15 0.26 -4.52 -21.11
C GLN A 15 -1.23 -4.21 -21.21
N MET A 16 -1.57 -2.92 -21.22
CA MET A 16 -2.94 -2.43 -21.34
C MET A 16 -2.92 -0.98 -21.80
N GLU A 17 -3.74 -0.66 -22.79
CA GLU A 17 -3.99 0.72 -23.21
C GLU A 17 -5.03 1.39 -22.29
N ASN A 18 -4.96 2.72 -22.15
CA ASN A 18 -5.97 3.53 -21.46
C ASN A 18 -6.33 3.05 -20.04
N LYS A 19 -5.31 2.68 -19.25
CA LYS A 19 -5.45 2.27 -17.85
C LYS A 19 -6.09 3.38 -17.01
N ARG A 20 -7.14 3.07 -16.26
CA ARG A 20 -7.83 4.00 -15.34
C ARG A 20 -7.85 3.43 -13.93
N THR A 21 -6.82 3.71 -13.13
CA THR A 21 -6.73 3.24 -11.73
C THR A 21 -7.92 3.76 -10.92
N GLY A 22 -8.57 2.87 -10.14
CA GLY A 22 -9.81 3.16 -9.42
C GLY A 22 -11.10 2.77 -10.16
N GLU A 23 -11.03 2.52 -11.47
CA GLU A 23 -12.16 2.04 -12.28
C GLU A 23 -11.81 0.74 -13.02
N LYS A 24 -10.83 0.82 -13.92
CA LYS A 24 -10.30 -0.32 -14.71
C LYS A 24 -8.81 -0.11 -14.94
N GLY A 25 -8.02 -0.39 -13.90
CA GLY A 25 -6.57 -0.24 -13.92
C GLY A 25 -5.86 -1.39 -14.66
N GLY A 26 -4.53 -1.33 -14.74
CA GLY A 26 -3.71 -2.39 -15.37
C GLY A 26 -3.88 -3.78 -14.73
N GLY A 27 -4.32 -3.84 -13.47
CA GLY A 27 -4.70 -5.10 -12.80
C GLY A 27 -5.85 -5.84 -13.48
N TYR A 28 -6.68 -5.16 -14.28
CA TYR A 28 -7.69 -5.81 -15.10
C TYR A 28 -7.06 -6.78 -16.10
N MET A 29 -5.95 -6.41 -16.74
CA MET A 29 -5.22 -7.28 -17.69
C MET A 29 -4.36 -8.34 -16.99
N LEU A 30 -4.23 -8.30 -15.66
CA LEU A 30 -3.82 -9.47 -14.88
C LEU A 30 -5.01 -10.42 -14.68
N MET A 31 -6.17 -9.90 -14.31
CA MET A 31 -7.33 -10.72 -13.94
C MET A 31 -7.99 -11.40 -15.14
N GLN A 32 -8.19 -10.71 -16.26
CA GLN A 32 -8.93 -11.25 -17.40
C GLN A 32 -8.32 -12.57 -17.93
N PRO A 33 -7.01 -12.69 -18.20
CA PRO A 33 -6.45 -13.96 -18.68
C PRO A 33 -6.51 -15.08 -17.63
N LEU A 34 -6.45 -14.75 -16.34
CA LEU A 34 -6.59 -15.73 -15.25
C LEU A 34 -8.02 -16.26 -15.15
N VAL A 35 -9.02 -15.39 -15.29
CA VAL A 35 -10.44 -15.77 -15.34
C VAL A 35 -10.71 -16.63 -16.56
N ASP A 36 -10.29 -16.22 -17.76
CA ASP A 36 -10.46 -17.00 -19.00
C ASP A 36 -9.84 -18.40 -18.87
N THR A 37 -8.68 -18.50 -18.20
CA THR A 37 -8.03 -19.78 -17.92
C THR A 37 -8.84 -20.64 -16.95
N ALA A 38 -9.37 -20.04 -15.88
CA ALA A 38 -10.19 -20.74 -14.90
C ALA A 38 -11.51 -21.26 -15.52
N GLU A 39 -12.16 -20.46 -16.37
CA GLU A 39 -13.36 -20.85 -17.11
C GLU A 39 -13.08 -22.04 -18.04
N LYS A 40 -11.98 -22.01 -18.81
CA LYS A 40 -11.56 -23.14 -19.67
C LYS A 40 -11.28 -24.41 -18.89
N LEU A 41 -10.85 -24.30 -17.63
CA LEU A 41 -10.63 -25.43 -16.73
C LEU A 41 -11.92 -25.92 -16.04
N GLY A 42 -13.07 -25.28 -16.28
CA GLY A 42 -14.35 -25.64 -15.69
C GLY A 42 -14.52 -25.20 -14.24
N VAL A 43 -13.78 -24.18 -13.79
CA VAL A 43 -14.02 -23.55 -12.49
C VAL A 43 -15.42 -22.93 -12.48
N ARG A 44 -16.19 -23.19 -11.43
CA ARG A 44 -17.54 -22.66 -11.25
C ARG A 44 -17.50 -21.43 -10.35
N ALA A 45 -18.29 -20.42 -10.68
CA ALA A 45 -18.44 -19.21 -9.88
C ALA A 45 -19.92 -19.02 -9.52
N GLU A 46 -20.15 -18.63 -8.27
CA GLU A 46 -21.46 -18.24 -7.75
C GLU A 46 -21.33 -16.79 -7.26
N TYR A 47 -22.28 -15.93 -7.65
CA TYR A 47 -22.27 -14.51 -7.32
C TYR A 47 -23.29 -14.19 -6.22
N ASP A 48 -23.21 -12.96 -5.70
CA ASP A 48 -23.96 -12.50 -4.52
C ASP A 48 -23.77 -13.40 -3.29
N VAL A 49 -22.63 -14.10 -3.19
CA VAL A 49 -22.30 -14.98 -2.06
C VAL A 49 -21.49 -14.20 -1.03
N ARG A 50 -22.16 -13.74 0.04
CA ARG A 50 -21.47 -13.14 1.19
C ARG A 50 -21.22 -14.21 2.25
N VAL A 51 -20.00 -14.77 2.27
CA VAL A 51 -19.57 -15.78 3.25
C VAL A 51 -19.64 -15.21 4.67
N GLN A 52 -20.19 -15.98 5.60
CA GLN A 52 -20.44 -15.56 6.97
C GLN A 52 -19.70 -16.40 8.00
N THR A 53 -19.66 -17.72 7.89
CA THR A 53 -19.00 -18.58 8.88
C THR A 53 -18.32 -19.78 8.22
N LEU A 54 -17.28 -20.29 8.89
CA LEU A 54 -16.68 -21.59 8.59
C LEU A 54 -17.49 -22.68 9.30
N VAL A 55 -17.62 -23.85 8.66
CA VAL A 55 -18.24 -25.04 9.25
C VAL A 55 -17.15 -26.05 9.54
N THR A 56 -17.09 -26.55 10.78
CA THR A 56 -16.15 -27.59 11.21
C THR A 56 -16.87 -28.89 11.53
N ASP A 57 -16.18 -30.02 11.34
CA ASP A 57 -16.60 -31.31 11.90
C ASP A 57 -16.11 -31.47 13.35
N GLU A 58 -16.40 -32.63 13.96
CA GLU A 58 -16.03 -32.96 15.35
C GLU A 58 -14.52 -33.00 15.59
N SER A 59 -13.70 -33.19 14.55
CA SER A 59 -12.23 -33.17 14.65
C SER A 59 -11.65 -31.75 14.60
N GLY A 60 -12.50 -30.74 14.38
CA GLY A 60 -12.08 -29.35 14.18
C GLY A 60 -11.64 -29.04 12.74
N ARG A 61 -11.77 -30.00 11.81
CA ARG A 61 -11.47 -29.78 10.39
C ARG A 61 -12.54 -28.90 9.75
N VAL A 62 -12.12 -27.92 8.95
CA VAL A 62 -13.03 -27.10 8.14
C VAL A 62 -13.55 -27.91 6.96
N VAL A 63 -14.87 -28.04 6.88
CA VAL A 63 -15.60 -28.88 5.90
C VAL A 63 -16.60 -28.11 5.04
N GLY A 64 -16.68 -26.80 5.22
CA GLY A 64 -17.58 -25.95 4.43
C GLY A 64 -17.71 -24.54 4.97
N ILE A 65 -18.67 -23.81 4.41
CA ILE A 65 -19.01 -22.45 4.81
C ILE A 65 -20.53 -22.27 4.85
N ILE A 66 -20.98 -21.31 5.66
CA ILE A 66 -22.31 -20.70 5.56
C ILE A 66 -22.18 -19.32 4.94
N ALA A 67 -23.07 -18.98 4.03
CA ALA A 67 -23.12 -17.68 3.37
C ALA A 67 -24.56 -17.18 3.24
N LYS A 68 -24.70 -15.88 2.99
CA LYS A 68 -25.93 -15.29 2.46
C LYS A 68 -25.79 -15.16 0.95
N GLN A 69 -26.72 -15.75 0.19
CA GLN A 69 -26.80 -15.67 -1.26
C GLN A 69 -28.22 -15.30 -1.70
N TYR A 70 -28.38 -14.25 -2.52
CA TYR A 70 -29.68 -13.76 -3.00
C TYR A 70 -30.71 -13.58 -1.87
N GLY A 71 -30.24 -13.02 -0.75
CA GLY A 71 -31.07 -12.77 0.43
C GLY A 71 -31.25 -13.97 1.37
N LYS A 72 -30.87 -15.19 1.00
CA LYS A 72 -31.11 -16.42 1.75
C LYS A 72 -29.83 -17.01 2.32
N GLU A 73 -29.94 -17.73 3.44
CA GLU A 73 -28.82 -18.51 3.96
C GLU A 73 -28.59 -19.77 3.10
N VAL A 74 -27.33 -20.06 2.81
CA VAL A 74 -26.90 -21.25 2.07
C VAL A 74 -25.70 -21.89 2.75
N ALA A 75 -25.65 -23.22 2.75
CA ALA A 75 -24.51 -24.00 3.22
C ALA A 75 -23.77 -24.62 2.04
N ILE A 76 -22.46 -24.39 1.95
CA ILE A 76 -21.61 -24.88 0.85
C ILE A 76 -20.57 -25.83 1.41
N LYS A 77 -20.66 -27.11 1.01
CA LYS A 77 -19.74 -28.16 1.44
C LYS A 77 -18.41 -28.09 0.69
N ALA A 78 -17.30 -28.14 1.42
CA ALA A 78 -15.95 -28.24 0.90
C ALA A 78 -15.35 -29.62 1.24
N ARG A 79 -15.24 -30.49 0.22
CA ARG A 79 -14.75 -31.87 0.45
C ARG A 79 -13.26 -31.92 0.83
N ARG A 80 -12.45 -30.99 0.29
CA ARG A 80 -10.98 -31.02 0.43
C ARG A 80 -10.43 -29.83 1.22
N GLY A 81 -10.94 -28.63 0.99
CA GLY A 81 -10.57 -27.47 1.79
C GLY A 81 -11.29 -26.20 1.36
N VAL A 82 -11.20 -25.18 2.20
CA VAL A 82 -11.68 -23.82 1.98
C VAL A 82 -10.48 -22.89 1.80
N VAL A 83 -10.48 -22.08 0.75
CA VAL A 83 -9.48 -21.03 0.53
C VAL A 83 -10.11 -19.67 0.80
N LEU A 84 -9.62 -18.94 1.80
CA LEU A 84 -10.01 -17.57 2.08
C LEU A 84 -9.19 -16.61 1.21
N ALA A 85 -9.87 -15.81 0.40
CA ALA A 85 -9.25 -14.85 -0.52
C ALA A 85 -10.06 -13.55 -0.63
N THR A 86 -10.74 -13.14 0.44
CA THR A 86 -11.77 -12.07 0.42
C THR A 86 -11.23 -10.67 0.73
N GLY A 87 -9.94 -10.43 0.50
CA GLY A 87 -9.35 -9.10 0.71
C GLY A 87 -9.11 -8.73 2.18
N SER A 88 -8.88 -7.43 2.39
CA SER A 88 -8.31 -6.88 3.64
C SER A 88 -9.38 -6.54 4.71
N PHE A 89 -8.99 -5.80 5.74
CA PHE A 89 -9.91 -5.25 6.75
C PHE A 89 -9.97 -3.70 6.73
N ALA A 90 -9.53 -3.09 5.62
CA ALA A 90 -9.39 -1.64 5.48
C ALA A 90 -10.67 -0.82 5.74
N TYR A 91 -11.85 -1.40 5.50
CA TYR A 91 -13.15 -0.75 5.71
C TYR A 91 -13.92 -1.28 6.92
N ASN A 92 -13.23 -1.99 7.83
CA ASN A 92 -13.79 -2.35 9.12
C ASN A 92 -13.27 -1.41 10.20
N ASP A 93 -14.05 -0.38 10.51
CA ASP A 93 -13.66 0.70 11.44
C ASP A 93 -13.18 0.16 12.80
N LYS A 94 -13.87 -0.86 13.35
CA LYS A 94 -13.47 -1.46 14.63
C LYS A 94 -12.12 -2.16 14.54
N MET A 95 -11.84 -2.86 13.43
CA MET A 95 -10.55 -3.49 13.22
C MET A 95 -9.46 -2.44 12.95
N ILE A 96 -9.77 -1.37 12.22
CA ILE A 96 -8.84 -0.24 12.02
C ILE A 96 -8.48 0.41 13.34
N GLU A 97 -9.46 0.74 14.17
CA GLU A 97 -9.23 1.31 15.51
C GLU A 97 -8.39 0.38 16.38
N SER A 98 -8.66 -0.93 16.36
CA SER A 98 -7.98 -1.90 17.21
C SER A 98 -6.56 -2.23 16.76
N TYR A 99 -6.31 -2.28 15.44
CA TYR A 99 -5.09 -2.86 14.90
C TYR A 99 -4.24 -1.86 14.11
N ALA A 100 -4.84 -0.98 13.33
CA ALA A 100 -4.15 -0.08 12.42
C ALA A 100 -4.63 1.39 12.59
N PRO A 101 -4.59 1.96 13.81
CA PRO A 101 -5.23 3.25 14.11
C PRO A 101 -4.65 4.43 13.31
N ARG A 102 -3.44 4.27 12.75
CA ARG A 102 -2.85 5.24 11.81
C ARG A 102 -3.71 5.45 10.55
N MET A 103 -4.64 4.55 10.23
CA MET A 103 -5.55 4.66 9.07
C MET A 103 -6.90 5.30 9.38
N ILE A 104 -7.20 5.64 10.64
CA ILE A 104 -8.47 6.28 11.02
C ILE A 104 -8.65 7.57 10.21
N GLY A 105 -9.79 7.67 9.52
CA GLY A 105 -10.17 8.84 8.71
C GLY A 105 -9.40 9.00 7.39
N ARG A 106 -8.60 8.01 6.97
CA ARG A 106 -7.82 8.05 5.72
C ARG A 106 -7.82 6.72 4.94
N PRO A 107 -9.00 6.10 4.70
CA PRO A 107 -9.06 4.84 3.96
C PRO A 107 -8.63 5.04 2.50
N GLY A 108 -7.90 4.05 1.98
CA GLY A 108 -7.36 4.04 0.63
C GLY A 108 -7.46 2.69 -0.09
N ALA A 109 -8.18 1.72 0.48
CA ALA A 109 -8.48 0.48 -0.22
C ALA A 109 -9.51 0.71 -1.35
N ALA A 110 -9.44 -0.08 -2.41
CA ALA A 110 -10.22 0.15 -3.62
C ALA A 110 -11.72 -0.17 -3.50
N ILE A 111 -12.11 -1.11 -2.63
CA ILE A 111 -13.49 -1.62 -2.52
C ILE A 111 -13.90 -1.82 -1.06
N GLU A 112 -15.18 -1.61 -0.75
CA GLU A 112 -15.73 -1.64 0.62
C GLU A 112 -15.86 -3.06 1.19
N GLU A 113 -15.91 -4.08 0.33
CA GLU A 113 -16.00 -5.49 0.73
C GLU A 113 -14.77 -5.98 1.49
N HIS A 114 -13.73 -5.16 1.61
CA HIS A 114 -12.58 -5.36 2.49
C HIS A 114 -12.95 -5.12 3.98
N ASP A 115 -13.85 -5.96 4.50
CA ASP A 115 -14.45 -5.84 5.83
C ASP A 115 -13.83 -6.75 6.92
N GLY A 116 -12.74 -7.45 6.57
CA GLY A 116 -12.02 -8.37 7.46
C GLY A 116 -12.82 -9.60 7.89
N ARG A 117 -13.91 -9.98 7.20
CA ARG A 117 -14.73 -11.14 7.61
C ARG A 117 -13.96 -12.44 7.63
N ALA A 118 -13.13 -12.71 6.61
CA ALA A 118 -12.29 -13.91 6.56
C ALA A 118 -11.34 -14.03 7.76
N ILE A 119 -10.69 -12.93 8.13
CA ILE A 119 -9.79 -12.87 9.28
C ILE A 119 -10.54 -13.26 10.54
N ARG A 120 -11.68 -12.60 10.81
CA ARG A 120 -12.49 -12.87 12.00
C ARG A 120 -13.07 -14.29 12.05
N MET A 121 -13.49 -14.84 10.92
CA MET A 121 -13.97 -16.22 10.84
C MET A 121 -12.89 -17.23 11.22
N ALA A 122 -11.67 -17.04 10.70
CA ALA A 122 -10.56 -17.93 11.02
C ALA A 122 -10.05 -17.73 12.46
N GLN A 123 -10.01 -16.49 12.98
CA GLN A 123 -9.69 -16.22 14.39
C GLN A 123 -10.65 -16.94 15.36
N ALA A 124 -11.94 -17.10 14.98
CA ALA A 124 -12.89 -17.85 15.80
C ALA A 124 -12.54 -19.34 15.94
N LEU A 125 -11.67 -19.87 15.07
CA LEU A 125 -11.09 -21.21 15.16
C LEU A 125 -9.69 -21.21 15.79
N GLY A 126 -9.24 -20.09 16.35
CA GLY A 126 -7.90 -19.92 16.92
C GLY A 126 -6.80 -19.64 15.90
N ALA A 127 -7.14 -19.17 14.69
CA ALA A 127 -6.13 -18.76 13.72
C ALA A 127 -5.28 -17.59 14.23
N ASP A 128 -3.97 -17.71 14.03
CA ASP A 128 -2.98 -16.71 14.39
C ASP A 128 -2.96 -15.54 13.39
N LEU A 129 -2.49 -14.39 13.84
CA LEU A 129 -2.37 -13.16 13.05
C LEU A 129 -0.93 -12.66 13.04
N ALA A 130 -0.56 -11.92 11.99
CA ALA A 130 0.72 -11.22 11.95
C ALA A 130 0.57 -9.82 11.36
N HIS A 131 1.41 -8.91 11.87
CA HIS A 131 1.62 -7.55 11.34
C HIS A 131 0.33 -6.74 11.13
N MET A 132 -0.62 -6.89 12.05
CA MET A 132 -1.94 -6.24 11.95
C MET A 132 -1.86 -4.70 11.92
N ASP A 133 -0.76 -4.11 12.38
CA ASP A 133 -0.50 -2.66 12.32
C ASP A 133 0.12 -2.19 11.00
N ALA A 134 0.53 -3.10 10.13
CA ALA A 134 1.21 -2.79 8.89
C ALA A 134 0.23 -2.22 7.85
N THR A 135 0.61 -1.10 7.24
CA THR A 135 -0.23 -0.37 6.29
C THR A 135 0.60 0.14 5.12
N GLU A 136 0.08 -0.04 3.91
CA GLU A 136 0.50 0.75 2.76
C GLU A 136 0.06 2.20 2.98
N VAL A 137 0.82 3.17 2.48
CA VAL A 137 0.48 4.59 2.58
C VAL A 137 0.85 5.28 1.27
N ALA A 138 -0.14 5.68 0.49
CA ALA A 138 0.02 6.53 -0.67
C ALA A 138 0.28 7.99 -0.24
N PHE A 139 1.05 8.73 -1.04
CA PHE A 139 1.25 10.17 -0.91
C PHE A 139 0.69 10.87 -2.13
N LEU A 140 -0.32 11.73 -1.95
CA LEU A 140 -1.12 12.34 -3.02
C LEU A 140 -0.46 13.60 -3.62
N CYS A 141 0.75 13.44 -4.14
CA CYS A 141 1.43 14.48 -4.93
C CYS A 141 2.13 13.80 -6.11
N ASP A 142 2.09 14.44 -7.28
CA ASP A 142 2.71 13.87 -8.47
C ASP A 142 4.25 13.74 -8.28
N PRO A 143 4.83 12.55 -8.51
CA PRO A 143 6.27 12.34 -8.31
C PRO A 143 7.19 13.19 -9.19
N GLN A 144 6.70 13.72 -10.33
CA GLN A 144 7.50 14.64 -11.15
C GLN A 144 7.75 15.98 -10.45
N LEU A 145 6.84 16.39 -9.55
CA LEU A 145 7.03 17.57 -8.72
C LEU A 145 7.92 17.24 -7.52
N THR A 146 7.60 16.17 -6.77
CA THR A 146 8.30 15.88 -5.51
C THR A 146 9.81 15.72 -5.71
N VAL A 147 10.22 15.02 -6.78
CA VAL A 147 11.64 14.73 -7.05
C VAL A 147 12.47 15.99 -7.35
N ARG A 148 11.83 17.08 -7.80
CA ARG A 148 12.48 18.33 -8.22
C ARG A 148 12.59 19.37 -7.12
N GLY A 149 11.92 19.17 -5.99
CA GLY A 149 12.04 20.02 -4.81
C GLY A 149 12.73 19.32 -3.64
N ILE A 150 12.51 19.87 -2.45
CA ILE A 150 12.81 19.19 -1.18
C ILE A 150 11.55 19.08 -0.33
N LEU A 151 11.36 17.92 0.30
CA LEU A 151 10.27 17.73 1.25
C LEU A 151 10.74 18.13 2.64
N VAL A 152 9.99 19.02 3.28
CA VAL A 152 10.23 19.43 4.67
C VAL A 152 9.02 19.09 5.56
N ASN A 153 9.26 18.72 6.80
CA ASN A 153 8.21 18.47 7.79
C ASN A 153 7.66 19.80 8.39
N GLY A 154 6.76 19.70 9.37
CA GLY A 154 6.21 20.86 10.09
C GLY A 154 7.20 21.72 10.89
N ARG A 155 8.49 21.34 10.92
CA ARG A 155 9.58 22.10 11.54
C ARG A 155 10.56 22.67 10.50
N GLY A 156 10.22 22.60 9.22
CA GLY A 156 11.08 23.05 8.12
C GLY A 156 12.27 22.13 7.84
N GLN A 157 12.29 20.88 8.34
CA GLN A 157 13.42 19.96 8.22
C GLN A 157 13.18 18.90 7.13
N ARG A 158 14.18 18.63 6.29
CA ARG A 158 14.15 17.49 5.37
C ARG A 158 14.17 16.15 6.13
N TYR A 159 13.49 15.14 5.60
CA TYR A 159 13.34 13.84 6.29
C TYR A 159 13.39 12.60 5.39
N ILE A 160 13.30 12.76 4.06
CA ILE A 160 13.38 11.64 3.12
C ILE A 160 13.95 12.10 1.78
N ALA A 161 14.72 11.26 1.10
CA ALA A 161 15.16 11.51 -0.26
C ALA A 161 13.96 11.53 -1.21
N GLU A 162 13.78 12.62 -1.94
CA GLU A 162 12.57 12.88 -2.72
C GLU A 162 12.46 12.05 -4.02
N ASP A 163 13.49 11.27 -4.33
CA ASP A 163 13.61 10.35 -5.46
C ASP A 163 13.37 8.87 -5.09
N THR A 164 12.95 8.61 -3.85
CA THR A 164 12.51 7.28 -3.41
C THR A 164 11.10 6.97 -3.92
N TYR A 165 10.60 5.76 -3.63
CA TYR A 165 9.22 5.38 -3.95
C TYR A 165 8.23 6.29 -3.20
N SER A 166 7.24 6.85 -3.90
CA SER A 166 6.26 7.77 -3.30
C SER A 166 5.44 7.16 -2.16
N GLY A 167 5.20 5.84 -2.15
CA GLY A 167 4.58 5.18 -0.99
C GLY A 167 5.49 5.13 0.24
N HIS A 168 6.81 5.12 0.05
CA HIS A 168 7.77 5.26 1.14
C HIS A 168 7.80 6.71 1.67
N ILE A 169 7.64 7.71 0.80
CA ILE A 169 7.37 9.10 1.21
C ILE A 169 6.09 9.18 2.05
N GLY A 170 5.02 8.52 1.61
CA GLY A 170 3.75 8.44 2.36
C GLY A 170 3.93 7.86 3.76
N GLN A 171 4.61 6.71 3.87
CA GLN A 171 4.91 6.09 5.16
C GLN A 171 5.75 6.99 6.07
N ALA A 172 6.84 7.58 5.55
CA ALA A 172 7.68 8.47 6.35
C ALA A 172 6.91 9.71 6.84
N THR A 173 6.08 10.30 5.97
CA THR A 173 5.26 11.47 6.27
C THR A 173 4.22 11.16 7.35
N LEU A 174 3.43 10.10 7.17
CA LEU A 174 2.37 9.74 8.09
C LEU A 174 2.94 9.24 9.44
N PHE A 175 3.93 8.36 9.41
CA PHE A 175 4.39 7.66 10.61
C PHE A 175 5.34 8.49 11.47
N HIS A 176 6.14 9.37 10.84
CA HIS A 176 7.27 10.01 11.53
C HIS A 176 7.22 11.53 11.49
N GLN A 177 6.38 12.12 10.63
CA GLN A 177 6.25 13.58 10.51
C GLN A 177 4.86 14.09 10.91
N ASN A 178 4.09 13.30 11.68
CA ASN A 178 2.73 13.64 12.11
C ASN A 178 1.81 14.04 10.94
N ASN A 179 2.01 13.39 9.78
CA ASN A 179 1.33 13.68 8.53
C ASN A 179 1.48 15.13 8.03
N GLN A 180 2.60 15.78 8.36
CA GLN A 180 2.93 17.13 7.95
C GLN A 180 4.10 17.10 6.97
N ALA A 181 3.84 17.57 5.75
CA ALA A 181 4.84 17.74 4.70
C ALA A 181 4.56 19.01 3.90
N PHE A 182 5.63 19.62 3.42
CA PHE A 182 5.60 20.69 2.43
C PHE A 182 6.64 20.37 1.36
N LEU A 183 6.30 20.59 0.09
CA LEU A 183 7.29 20.57 -0.99
C LEU A 183 7.77 21.99 -1.22
N VAL A 184 9.05 22.25 -0.96
CA VAL A 184 9.72 23.51 -1.29
C VAL A 184 10.38 23.34 -2.65
N ILE A 185 10.03 24.19 -3.59
CA ILE A 185 10.42 24.07 -5.00
C ILE A 185 10.47 25.46 -5.63
N ASP A 186 11.50 25.73 -6.44
CA ASP A 186 11.55 26.97 -7.22
C ASP A 186 10.63 26.94 -8.45
N GLU A 187 10.30 28.13 -8.98
CA GLU A 187 9.36 28.27 -10.10
C GLU A 187 9.76 27.43 -11.31
N ALA A 188 11.04 27.49 -11.72
CA ALA A 188 11.53 26.76 -12.88
C ALA A 188 11.42 25.24 -12.70
N ALA A 189 11.76 24.72 -11.52
CA ALA A 189 11.64 23.30 -11.19
C ALA A 189 10.18 22.85 -11.11
N TYR A 190 9.28 23.71 -10.61
CA TYR A 190 7.85 23.44 -10.62
C TYR A 190 7.31 23.34 -12.04
N ASP A 191 7.63 24.29 -12.91
CA ASP A 191 7.20 24.29 -14.31
C ASP A 191 7.74 23.08 -15.07
N GLU A 192 9.01 22.70 -14.86
CA GLU A 192 9.60 21.51 -15.45
C GLU A 192 8.85 20.24 -14.99
N GLY A 193 8.56 20.11 -13.69
CA GLY A 193 7.82 18.97 -13.15
C GLY A 193 6.36 18.94 -13.61
N ALA A 194 5.72 20.11 -13.70
CA ALA A 194 4.35 20.26 -14.18
C ALA A 194 4.22 20.03 -15.69
N ALA A 195 5.30 20.16 -16.47
CA ALA A 195 5.33 19.77 -17.87
C ALA A 195 5.67 18.27 -18.07
N GLY A 196 6.30 17.63 -17.08
CA GLY A 196 6.81 16.26 -17.18
C GLY A 196 5.74 15.18 -17.38
N THR A 197 6.03 14.18 -18.23
CA THR A 197 5.11 13.07 -18.50
C THR A 197 4.79 12.27 -17.23
N THR A 198 3.50 12.11 -16.94
CA THR A 198 3.01 11.36 -15.77
C THR A 198 1.68 10.68 -16.08
N ALA A 199 1.41 9.57 -15.39
CA ALA A 199 0.11 8.90 -15.39
C ALA A 199 -0.90 9.55 -14.43
N THR A 200 -0.45 10.47 -13.58
CA THR A 200 -1.25 11.11 -12.52
C THR A 200 -1.25 12.63 -12.62
N PRO A 201 -1.57 13.25 -13.78
CA PRO A 201 -1.54 14.71 -13.93
C PRO A 201 -2.52 15.42 -12.98
N PHE A 202 -3.58 14.73 -12.54
CA PHE A 202 -4.53 15.20 -11.55
C PHE A 202 -3.96 15.34 -10.13
N LEU A 203 -2.76 14.80 -9.85
CA LEU A 203 -2.02 14.96 -8.59
C LEU A 203 -1.01 16.11 -8.63
N ARG A 204 -1.00 16.93 -9.69
CA ARG A 204 -0.17 18.14 -9.76
C ARG A 204 -0.77 19.21 -8.85
N ALA A 205 -0.43 19.13 -7.57
CA ALA A 205 -0.82 20.11 -6.57
C ALA A 205 -0.23 21.48 -6.90
N ARG A 206 -1.02 22.54 -6.69
CA ARG A 206 -0.59 23.92 -6.91
C ARG A 206 0.11 24.45 -5.66
N PRO A 207 1.12 25.33 -5.80
CA PRO A 207 1.69 26.00 -4.65
C PRO A 207 0.63 26.80 -3.91
N LYS A 208 0.70 26.76 -2.58
CA LYS A 208 -0.14 27.59 -1.72
C LYS A 208 0.52 28.92 -1.42
N TRP A 209 1.85 28.94 -1.37
CA TRP A 209 2.68 30.11 -1.13
C TRP A 209 3.74 30.21 -2.23
N VAL A 210 4.05 31.44 -2.62
CA VAL A 210 5.11 31.82 -3.56
C VAL A 210 5.71 33.12 -3.04
N ALA A 211 7.03 33.20 -3.00
CA ALA A 211 7.75 34.38 -2.54
C ALA A 211 9.04 34.60 -3.35
N GLU A 212 9.59 35.81 -3.28
CA GLU A 212 10.84 36.16 -3.97
C GLU A 212 12.07 35.64 -3.20
N SER A 213 11.91 35.29 -1.92
CA SER A 213 12.98 34.77 -1.07
C SER A 213 12.51 33.63 -0.15
N VAL A 214 13.46 32.83 0.34
CA VAL A 214 13.18 31.77 1.32
C VAL A 214 12.76 32.34 2.68
N GLU A 215 13.27 33.52 3.06
CA GLU A 215 12.88 34.21 4.30
C GLU A 215 11.40 34.60 4.28
N GLU A 216 10.92 35.20 3.19
CA GLU A 216 9.51 35.52 3.01
C GLU A 216 8.65 34.26 2.98
N LEU A 217 9.08 33.22 2.24
CA LEU A 217 8.36 31.94 2.18
C LEU A 217 8.25 31.28 3.56
N GLU A 218 9.31 31.32 4.36
CA GLU A 218 9.36 30.80 5.73
C GLU A 218 8.32 31.50 6.63
N SER A 219 8.28 32.83 6.56
CA SER A 219 7.29 33.65 7.28
C SER A 219 5.86 33.34 6.82
N ASP A 220 5.63 33.24 5.52
CA ASP A 220 4.32 32.94 4.92
C ASP A 220 3.78 31.56 5.31
N MET A 221 4.68 30.59 5.47
CA MET A 221 4.37 29.25 5.97
C MET A 221 4.12 29.21 7.48
N GLY A 222 4.44 30.28 8.21
CA GLY A 222 4.34 30.38 9.66
C GLY A 222 5.40 29.53 10.39
N LEU A 223 6.56 29.30 9.77
CA LEU A 223 7.68 28.60 10.39
C LEU A 223 8.51 29.56 11.25
N PRO A 224 9.20 29.08 12.31
CA PRO A 224 10.10 29.92 13.09
C PRO A 224 11.26 30.43 12.23
N ALA A 225 11.67 31.68 12.48
CA ALA A 225 12.75 32.33 11.75
C ALA A 225 14.03 31.47 11.73
N GLY A 226 14.61 31.32 10.54
CA GLY A 226 15.86 30.61 10.28
C GLY A 226 15.76 29.10 10.08
N THR A 227 14.59 28.48 10.30
CA THR A 227 14.42 27.02 10.20
C THR A 227 14.44 26.49 8.76
N LEU A 228 13.61 27.06 7.89
CA LEU A 228 13.57 26.75 6.46
C LEU A 228 14.79 27.37 5.76
N GLN A 229 15.19 28.59 6.12
CA GLN A 229 16.37 29.25 5.55
C GLN A 229 17.62 28.38 5.73
N THR A 230 17.91 27.93 6.96
CA THR A 230 19.05 27.05 7.24
C THR A 230 18.95 25.73 6.46
N THR A 231 17.75 25.17 6.33
CA THR A 231 17.53 23.92 5.59
C THR A 231 17.86 24.08 4.10
N VAL A 232 17.39 25.15 3.47
CA VAL A 232 17.67 25.44 2.06
C VAL A 232 19.14 25.81 1.86
N GLU A 233 19.73 26.63 2.73
CA GLU A 233 21.15 27.00 2.67
C GLU A 233 22.08 25.78 2.76
N VAL A 234 21.83 24.89 3.73
CA VAL A 234 22.63 23.66 3.90
C VAL A 234 22.44 22.73 2.69
N TYR A 235 21.22 22.56 2.19
CA TYR A 235 20.98 21.77 0.98
C TYR A 235 21.71 22.36 -0.23
N ASN A 236 21.55 23.67 -0.49
CA ASN A 236 22.17 24.37 -1.60
C ASN A 236 23.70 24.31 -1.53
N LYS A 237 24.30 24.43 -0.35
CA LYS A 237 25.75 24.31 -0.16
C LYS A 237 26.30 22.96 -0.63
N HIS A 238 25.57 21.87 -0.44
CA HIS A 238 26.01 20.54 -0.88
C HIS A 238 25.71 20.26 -2.36
N THR A 239 24.81 21.02 -2.98
CA THR A 239 24.50 20.85 -4.42
C THR A 239 25.65 21.23 -5.34
N THR A 240 26.57 22.12 -4.93
CA THR A 240 27.77 22.46 -5.72
C THR A 240 28.71 21.27 -5.94
N GLU A 241 28.64 20.28 -5.05
CA GLU A 241 29.37 19.02 -5.13
C GLU A 241 28.54 17.91 -5.80
N GLY A 242 27.32 18.22 -6.27
CA GLY A 242 26.38 17.27 -6.86
C GLY A 242 25.88 16.21 -5.87
N SER A 243 25.90 16.49 -4.57
CA SER A 243 25.68 15.52 -3.50
C SER A 243 24.58 15.96 -2.54
N ASP A 244 23.78 14.99 -2.07
CA ASP A 244 22.92 15.14 -0.90
C ASP A 244 23.47 14.26 0.23
N PRO A 245 24.41 14.75 1.05
CA PRO A 245 25.05 13.92 2.06
C PRO A 245 24.09 13.49 3.18
N LEU A 246 23.01 14.25 3.40
CA LEU A 246 22.05 14.03 4.48
C LEU A 246 21.11 12.86 4.17
N LEU A 247 20.47 12.88 2.99
CA LEU A 247 19.41 11.93 2.65
C LEU A 247 19.73 11.05 1.44
N LYS A 248 20.86 11.32 0.76
CA LYS A 248 21.36 10.50 -0.36
C LYS A 248 20.42 10.48 -1.57
N LYS A 249 19.68 11.57 -1.82
CA LYS A 249 19.02 11.78 -3.12
C LYS A 249 20.06 11.67 -4.25
N LYS A 250 19.73 10.97 -5.33
CA LYS A 250 20.65 10.73 -6.44
C LYS A 250 21.05 12.05 -7.10
N SER A 251 22.33 12.16 -7.51
CA SER A 251 22.96 13.38 -7.99
C SER A 251 22.25 14.02 -9.18
N GLU A 252 21.60 13.24 -10.06
CA GLU A 252 20.84 13.79 -11.20
C GLU A 252 19.64 14.67 -10.79
N TRP A 253 19.17 14.55 -9.54
CA TRP A 253 18.08 15.35 -8.97
C TRP A 253 18.56 16.39 -7.94
N VAL A 254 19.87 16.46 -7.68
CA VAL A 254 20.44 17.41 -6.74
C VAL A 254 20.82 18.68 -7.50
N LYS A 255 19.98 19.72 -7.37
CA LYS A 255 20.21 21.07 -7.86
C LYS A 255 19.91 22.07 -6.73
N PRO A 256 20.57 23.24 -6.68
CA PRO A 256 20.23 24.27 -5.71
C PRO A 256 18.79 24.76 -5.96
N ILE A 257 18.07 25.06 -4.88
CA ILE A 257 16.76 25.72 -4.93
C ILE A 257 16.99 27.20 -5.21
N GLY A 258 16.44 27.68 -6.32
CA GLY A 258 16.49 29.08 -6.74
C GLY A 258 15.34 29.93 -6.21
N THR A 259 15.17 31.11 -6.82
CA THR A 259 14.08 32.06 -6.57
C THR A 259 13.49 32.54 -7.91
N PRO A 260 12.20 32.89 -8.00
CA PRO A 260 11.17 32.81 -6.96
C PRO A 260 10.93 31.39 -6.44
N VAL A 261 10.58 31.27 -5.17
CA VAL A 261 10.46 29.98 -4.46
C VAL A 261 9.03 29.78 -3.97
N ALA A 262 8.56 28.55 -4.05
CA ALA A 262 7.19 28.18 -3.77
C ALA A 262 7.12 27.02 -2.76
N ALA A 263 5.99 26.92 -2.06
CA ALA A 263 5.67 25.80 -1.19
C ALA A 263 4.28 25.22 -1.50
N LEU A 264 4.23 23.90 -1.71
CA LEU A 264 2.98 23.15 -1.74
C LEU A 264 2.63 22.69 -0.32
N ASP A 265 1.39 22.93 0.09
CA ASP A 265 0.85 22.43 1.37
C ASP A 265 0.43 20.96 1.21
N LEU A 266 1.27 20.05 1.70
CA LEU A 266 1.06 18.60 1.58
C LEU A 266 0.71 17.95 2.92
N ARG A 267 0.24 18.74 3.90
CA ARG A 267 -0.28 18.22 5.16
C ARG A 267 -1.56 17.44 4.90
N GLY A 268 -1.69 16.27 5.53
CA GLY A 268 -2.88 15.44 5.38
C GLY A 268 -3.00 14.68 4.06
N MET A 269 -1.99 14.74 3.18
CA MET A 269 -2.04 14.17 1.81
C MET A 269 -1.70 12.66 1.76
N THR A 270 -2.14 11.90 2.74
CA THR A 270 -1.90 10.44 2.83
C THR A 270 -3.18 9.65 3.06
N LEU A 271 -3.31 8.52 2.38
CA LEU A 271 -4.31 7.48 2.61
C LEU A 271 -3.67 6.11 2.41
N GLY A 272 -4.31 5.03 2.85
CA GLY A 272 -3.69 3.71 2.74
C GLY A 272 -4.63 2.54 2.98
N PHE A 273 -4.07 1.34 2.89
CA PHE A 273 -4.78 0.09 3.16
C PHE A 273 -3.94 -0.87 4.01
N THR A 274 -4.60 -1.84 4.64
CA THR A 274 -4.01 -2.76 5.60
C THR A 274 -3.24 -3.89 4.93
N LEU A 275 -2.09 -4.26 5.50
CA LEU A 275 -1.20 -5.32 5.00
C LEU A 275 -1.16 -6.57 5.90
N GLY A 276 -1.53 -6.42 7.18
CA GLY A 276 -1.64 -7.53 8.12
C GLY A 276 -2.85 -8.43 7.88
N GLY A 277 -2.83 -9.60 8.50
CA GLY A 277 -3.92 -10.56 8.42
C GLY A 277 -3.55 -11.92 9.03
N LEU A 278 -4.21 -12.97 8.57
CA LEU A 278 -3.97 -14.34 8.98
C LEU A 278 -2.52 -14.76 8.74
N ARG A 279 -1.93 -15.46 9.71
CA ARG A 279 -0.62 -16.08 9.56
C ARG A 279 -0.77 -17.38 8.77
N THR A 280 0.07 -17.56 7.75
CA THR A 280 0.05 -18.75 6.89
C THR A 280 1.42 -19.38 6.70
N THR A 281 1.46 -20.67 6.39
CA THR A 281 2.67 -21.36 5.89
C THR A 281 3.01 -20.89 4.47
N ILE A 282 4.19 -21.30 3.96
CA ILE A 282 4.55 -21.09 2.55
C ILE A 282 3.64 -21.85 1.57
N ASP A 283 2.93 -22.87 2.07
CA ASP A 283 1.91 -23.64 1.36
C ASP A 283 0.50 -23.09 1.57
N SER A 284 0.41 -21.91 2.19
CA SER A 284 -0.82 -21.13 2.39
C SER A 284 -1.86 -21.79 3.29
N GLU A 285 -1.42 -22.69 4.17
CA GLU A 285 -2.23 -23.22 5.26
C GLU A 285 -2.38 -22.15 6.33
N VAL A 286 -3.59 -21.95 6.85
CA VAL A 286 -3.82 -21.04 7.97
C VAL A 286 -3.27 -21.67 9.24
N LEU A 287 -2.41 -20.94 9.93
CA LEU A 287 -1.80 -21.40 11.18
C LEU A 287 -2.70 -21.06 12.37
N HIS A 288 -2.93 -22.04 13.22
CA HIS A 288 -3.48 -21.85 14.56
C HIS A 288 -2.43 -21.21 15.48
N VAL A 289 -2.85 -20.56 16.58
CA VAL A 289 -1.92 -20.00 17.59
C VAL A 289 -1.01 -21.04 18.25
N SER A 290 -1.29 -22.33 18.07
CA SER A 290 -0.39 -23.43 18.48
C SER A 290 0.81 -23.61 17.56
N GLY A 291 0.81 -22.96 16.38
CA GLY A 291 1.81 -23.16 15.33
C GLY A 291 1.45 -24.26 14.32
N GLU A 292 0.36 -25.00 14.54
CA GLU A 292 -0.10 -26.07 13.66
C GLU A 292 -1.11 -25.56 12.62
N PRO A 293 -1.13 -26.12 11.40
CA PRO A 293 -2.18 -25.83 10.41
C PRO A 293 -3.59 -26.15 10.92
N ILE A 294 -4.55 -25.26 10.65
CA ILE A 294 -5.98 -25.55 10.83
C ILE A 294 -6.42 -26.50 9.71
N PRO A 295 -6.84 -27.74 10.00
CA PRO A 295 -7.11 -28.72 8.96
C PRO A 295 -8.21 -28.27 8.00
N GLY A 296 -7.93 -28.30 6.70
CA GLY A 296 -8.90 -27.92 5.66
C GLY A 296 -9.04 -26.41 5.42
N LEU A 297 -8.24 -25.57 6.08
CA LEU A 297 -8.31 -24.11 5.95
C LEU A 297 -7.02 -23.52 5.34
N PHE A 298 -7.18 -22.78 4.26
CA PHE A 298 -6.11 -22.12 3.53
C PHE A 298 -6.47 -20.65 3.31
N ALA A 299 -5.48 -19.79 3.10
CA ALA A 299 -5.74 -18.37 2.83
C ALA A 299 -4.64 -17.74 1.97
N ALA A 300 -5.01 -16.74 1.17
CA ALA A 300 -4.08 -15.94 0.38
C ALA A 300 -4.60 -14.51 0.14
N GLY A 301 -3.72 -13.64 -0.36
CA GLY A 301 -4.04 -12.25 -0.63
C GLY A 301 -4.18 -11.43 0.65
N ARG A 302 -4.97 -10.35 0.62
CA ARG A 302 -4.98 -9.36 1.72
C ARG A 302 -5.74 -9.77 2.98
N CYS A 303 -6.33 -10.96 3.01
CA CYS A 303 -6.79 -11.53 4.28
C CYS A 303 -5.64 -12.18 5.08
N THR A 304 -4.43 -12.26 4.51
CA THR A 304 -3.24 -12.83 5.12
C THR A 304 -2.14 -11.78 5.31
N SER A 305 -1.28 -12.03 6.29
CA SER A 305 0.01 -11.37 6.39
C SER A 305 0.96 -11.96 5.34
N GLY A 306 1.26 -11.16 4.32
CA GLY A 306 2.08 -11.57 3.18
C GLY A 306 3.56 -11.21 3.32
N VAL A 307 4.17 -10.83 2.19
CA VAL A 307 5.60 -10.49 2.13
C VAL A 307 5.94 -9.13 2.77
N CYS A 308 4.93 -8.28 2.99
CA CYS A 308 5.09 -6.97 3.61
C CYS A 308 4.71 -7.01 5.10
N ALA A 309 5.69 -6.85 5.98
CA ALA A 309 5.51 -6.83 7.44
C ALA A 309 5.46 -5.40 8.04
N GLY A 310 5.62 -4.37 7.21
CA GLY A 310 5.63 -2.96 7.62
C GLY A 310 5.87 -2.06 6.42
N GLY A 311 7.09 -2.09 5.88
CA GLY A 311 7.41 -1.43 4.60
C GLY A 311 6.63 -2.03 3.42
N TYR A 312 6.35 -1.20 2.42
CA TYR A 312 5.59 -1.58 1.23
C TYR A 312 6.32 -1.23 -0.06
N ALA A 313 6.14 -2.07 -1.09
CA ALA A 313 6.58 -1.79 -2.45
C ALA A 313 5.44 -2.11 -3.43
N SER A 314 5.21 -1.22 -4.39
CA SER A 314 4.14 -1.39 -5.38
C SER A 314 4.29 -2.73 -6.13
N GLY A 315 3.18 -3.46 -6.24
CA GLY A 315 3.12 -4.76 -6.90
C GLY A 315 3.21 -5.96 -5.95
N THR A 316 3.69 -5.80 -4.70
CA THR A 316 3.78 -6.93 -3.76
C THR A 316 2.43 -7.55 -3.46
N SER A 317 1.36 -6.74 -3.39
CA SER A 317 0.02 -7.24 -3.07
C SER A 317 -0.56 -8.17 -4.16
N LEU A 318 -0.42 -7.79 -5.44
CA LEU A 318 -0.84 -8.66 -6.55
C LEU A 318 0.13 -9.84 -6.74
N GLY A 319 1.43 -9.59 -6.52
CA GLY A 319 2.47 -10.60 -6.62
C GLY A 319 2.29 -11.72 -5.62
N ASP A 320 2.22 -11.41 -4.32
CA ASP A 320 2.04 -12.41 -3.28
C ASP A 320 0.63 -13.02 -3.29
N GLY A 321 -0.41 -12.26 -3.65
CA GLY A 321 -1.78 -12.75 -3.76
C GLY A 321 -1.91 -13.81 -4.84
N SER A 322 -1.32 -13.58 -6.02
CA SER A 322 -1.29 -14.58 -7.09
C SER A 322 -0.35 -15.75 -6.78
N PHE A 323 0.83 -15.49 -6.19
CA PHE A 323 1.80 -16.52 -5.85
C PHE A 323 1.27 -17.49 -4.78
N TYR A 324 0.83 -16.96 -3.64
CA TYR A 324 0.27 -17.77 -2.56
C TYR A 324 -1.15 -18.24 -2.87
N GLY A 325 -1.91 -17.54 -3.73
CA GLY A 325 -3.16 -18.07 -4.27
C GLY A 325 -2.97 -19.40 -5.02
N ARG A 326 -1.90 -19.51 -5.82
CA ARG A 326 -1.53 -20.79 -6.44
C ARG A 326 -1.19 -21.87 -5.41
N ARG A 327 -0.43 -21.53 -4.36
CA ARG A 327 -0.08 -22.44 -3.26
C ARG A 327 -1.32 -22.94 -2.53
N ALA A 328 -2.22 -22.04 -2.14
CA ALA A 328 -3.47 -22.36 -1.50
C ALA A 328 -4.33 -23.32 -2.34
N GLY A 329 -4.44 -23.07 -3.65
CA GLY A 329 -5.14 -23.97 -4.57
C GLY A 329 -4.52 -25.36 -4.66
N ILE A 330 -3.18 -25.45 -4.74
CA ILE A 330 -2.45 -26.73 -4.75
C ILE A 330 -2.69 -27.51 -3.45
N SER A 331 -2.53 -26.85 -2.31
CA SER A 331 -2.68 -27.48 -0.99
C SER A 331 -4.12 -27.92 -0.73
N ALA A 332 -5.11 -27.07 -1.04
CA ALA A 332 -6.52 -27.38 -0.88
C ALA A 332 -7.03 -28.48 -1.81
N ALA A 333 -6.36 -28.73 -2.93
CA ALA A 333 -6.73 -29.78 -3.89
C ALA A 333 -6.22 -31.18 -3.49
N LYS A 334 -5.29 -31.29 -2.53
CA LYS A 334 -4.81 -32.58 -2.02
C LYS A 334 -5.98 -33.34 -1.36
N ASN A 335 -5.93 -34.67 -1.41
CA ASN A 335 -6.92 -35.48 -0.68
C ASN A 335 -6.71 -35.28 0.82
N PRO A 336 -7.79 -35.24 1.64
CA PRO A 336 -7.64 -35.25 3.09
C PRO A 336 -6.83 -36.48 3.47
N THR A 337 -5.72 -36.30 4.20
CA THR A 337 -5.08 -37.41 4.90
C THR A 337 -6.09 -37.89 5.93
N GLY A 338 -6.54 -39.14 5.76
CA GLY A 338 -7.53 -39.78 6.63
C GLY A 338 -7.04 -39.97 8.06
#